data_AF-A0A7S2P5Z3-F1
#
_entry.id   AF-A0A7S2P5Z3-F1
#
_cell.length_a   1.000
_cell.length_b   1.000
_cell.length_c   1.000
_cell.angle_alpha   90.00
_cell.angle_beta   90.00
_cell.angle_gamma   90.00
#
_symmetry.space_group_name_H-M   'P 1'
#
loop_
_entity.id
_entity.type
_entity.pdbx_description
1 polymer ?
#
loop_
_entity_poly.entity_id
_entity_poly.type
_entity_poly.pdbx_seq_one_letter_code
_entity_poly.pdbx_strand_id
1 'polypeptide(L)'
;MRINRAALLACLVQSSASFPRTFAFASNSAALTTKATCRNMSSTQTDATCTPELLEDKSSAYKELVTKLKLVTQLRRAEAVLDYDRTIFMPEQAAEERGLQLAAMAEVIHEKATDKKIGELIEASLKDL
;
A
#
# COMPACT_ATOMS: atom_id res chain seq x y z
N MET A 1 39.92 -0.15 43.81
CA MET A 1 39.84 -0.74 42.44
C MET A 1 39.09 0.22 41.56
N ARG A 2 39.78 0.93 40.65
CA ARG A 2 39.21 1.97 39.80
C ARG A 2 38.75 1.33 38.49
N ILE A 3 37.44 1.29 38.26
CA ILE A 3 36.86 0.78 37.02
C ILE A 3 36.98 1.88 35.97
N ASN A 4 37.77 1.62 34.92
CA ASN A 4 38.02 2.56 33.84
C ASN A 4 36.73 2.83 33.04
N ARG A 5 36.25 4.09 33.07
CA ARG A 5 35.11 4.60 32.28
C ARG A 5 35.23 4.36 30.77
N ALA A 6 36.43 4.10 30.26
CA ALA A 6 36.67 3.75 28.85
C ALA A 6 36.02 2.41 28.43
N ALA A 7 35.79 1.48 29.36
CA ALA A 7 35.16 0.20 29.05
C ALA A 7 33.64 0.32 28.83
N LEU A 8 32.99 1.35 29.39
CA LEU A 8 31.54 1.55 29.28
C LEU A 8 31.14 2.22 27.95
N LEU A 9 32.05 2.94 27.29
CA LEU A 9 31.79 3.58 25.99
C LEU A 9 31.95 2.65 24.78
N ALA A 10 32.57 1.48 24.94
CA ALA A 10 32.76 0.52 23.86
C ALA A 10 31.51 -0.34 23.55
N CYS A 11 30.51 -0.36 24.44
CA CYS A 11 29.33 -1.21 24.29
C CYS A 11 28.16 -0.54 23.53
N LEU A 12 28.21 0.78 23.31
CA LEU A 12 27.08 1.54 22.74
C LEU A 12 27.15 1.77 21.21
N VAL A 13 28.15 1.22 20.51
CA VAL A 13 28.32 1.44 19.05
C VAL A 13 28.09 0.17 18.21
N GLN A 14 27.85 -1.00 18.83
CA GLN A 14 27.69 -2.27 18.10
C GLN A 14 26.21 -2.69 17.91
N SER A 15 25.33 -1.74 17.60
CA SER A 15 23.96 -2.04 17.16
C SER A 15 23.68 -1.39 15.81
N SER A 16 24.34 -1.89 14.78
CA SER A 16 24.03 -1.58 13.38
C SER A 16 23.87 -2.87 12.58
N ALA A 17 22.60 -3.19 12.35
CA ALA A 17 22.03 -3.68 11.10
C ALA A 17 22.81 -4.76 10.32
N SER A 18 22.29 -5.99 10.37
CA SER A 18 22.33 -6.89 9.22
C SER A 18 21.05 -7.70 9.15
N PHE A 19 19.95 -7.01 8.79
CA PHE A 19 18.81 -7.69 8.20
C PHE A 19 19.11 -7.79 6.69
N PRO A 20 19.25 -8.99 6.12
CA PRO A 20 19.37 -9.13 4.68
C PRO A 20 18.07 -8.65 4.01
N ARG A 21 18.13 -7.46 3.42
CA ARG A 21 17.23 -6.98 2.37
C ARG A 21 17.40 -7.88 1.16
N THR A 22 16.57 -8.91 1.02
CA THR A 22 16.15 -9.47 -0.28
C THR A 22 15.03 -10.50 -0.07
N PHE A 23 13.79 -10.04 0.12
CA PHE A 23 12.66 -10.82 -0.39
C PHE A 23 12.57 -10.55 -1.89
N ALA A 24 13.44 -11.20 -2.65
CA ALA A 24 13.28 -11.33 -4.08
C ALA A 24 12.26 -12.45 -4.31
N PHE A 25 11.01 -12.10 -4.56
CA PHE A 25 10.03 -13.01 -5.16
C PHE A 25 10.48 -13.27 -6.60
N ALA A 26 11.43 -14.18 -6.77
CA ALA A 26 11.89 -14.64 -8.06
C ALA A 26 10.85 -15.60 -8.64
N SER A 27 9.95 -15.07 -9.45
CA SER A 27 9.18 -15.85 -10.41
C SER A 27 10.14 -16.41 -11.45
N ASN A 28 10.56 -17.66 -11.30
CA ASN A 28 11.22 -18.39 -12.38
C ASN A 28 10.24 -19.36 -13.05
N SER A 29 9.75 -18.92 -14.20
CA SER A 29 9.12 -19.73 -15.23
C SER A 29 10.20 -20.43 -16.07
N ALA A 30 10.16 -21.76 -16.13
CA ALA A 30 10.72 -22.59 -17.21
C ALA A 30 9.99 -23.95 -17.15
N ALA A 31 8.86 -24.11 -17.85
CA ALA A 31 8.75 -24.65 -19.21
C ALA A 31 9.21 -26.12 -19.33
N LEU A 32 8.28 -27.08 -19.44
CA LEU A 32 7.95 -27.76 -20.70
C LEU A 32 7.09 -29.04 -20.55
N THR A 33 6.08 -29.11 -21.40
CA THR A 33 5.41 -30.29 -21.99
C THR A 33 4.44 -31.11 -21.14
N THR A 34 3.15 -30.84 -21.32
CA THR A 34 2.21 -31.92 -21.63
C THR A 34 1.10 -31.39 -22.54
N LYS A 35 0.96 -32.05 -23.69
CA LYS A 35 -0.04 -31.78 -24.72
C LYS A 35 -1.40 -32.19 -24.17
N ALA A 36 -2.26 -31.23 -23.84
CA ALA A 36 -3.67 -31.47 -23.57
C ALA A 36 -4.50 -30.41 -24.29
N THR A 37 -5.01 -30.79 -25.45
CA THR A 37 -6.08 -30.08 -26.14
C THR A 37 -7.34 -30.18 -25.26
N CYS A 38 -7.67 -29.10 -24.56
CA CYS A 38 -8.96 -28.93 -23.91
C CYS A 38 -9.51 -27.53 -24.21
N ARG A 39 -10.43 -27.53 -25.18
CA ARG A 39 -11.66 -26.72 -25.24
C ARG A 39 -11.51 -25.20 -25.12
N ASN A 40 -11.69 -24.55 -26.27
CA ASN A 40 -12.08 -23.15 -26.38
C ASN A 40 -13.40 -22.94 -25.61
N MET A 41 -13.32 -22.43 -24.39
CA MET A 41 -14.45 -21.85 -23.67
C MET A 41 -14.31 -20.33 -23.84
N SER A 42 -14.99 -19.80 -24.86
CA SER A 42 -15.33 -18.38 -24.87
C SER A 42 -16.21 -18.12 -23.65
N SER A 43 -15.63 -17.54 -22.59
CA SER A 43 -16.41 -16.70 -21.71
C SER A 43 -16.74 -15.44 -22.50
N THR A 44 -17.99 -15.33 -22.92
CA THR A 44 -18.62 -14.02 -23.09
C THR A 44 -18.55 -13.32 -21.75
N GLN A 45 -17.60 -12.41 -21.58
CA GLN A 45 -17.75 -11.29 -20.66
C GLN A 45 -16.68 -10.24 -20.91
N THR A 46 -17.18 -9.21 -21.61
CA THR A 46 -16.79 -7.80 -21.57
C THR A 46 -15.33 -7.50 -21.85
N ASP A 47 -15.10 -6.93 -23.03
CA ASP A 47 -14.13 -5.85 -23.22
C ASP A 47 -13.99 -5.07 -21.91
N ALA A 48 -12.90 -5.33 -21.19
CA ALA A 48 -12.43 -4.42 -20.17
C ALA A 48 -11.75 -3.23 -20.87
N THR A 49 -12.49 -2.56 -21.75
CA THR A 49 -12.40 -1.11 -21.74
C THR A 49 -13.07 -0.69 -20.44
N CYS A 50 -12.36 -0.84 -19.31
CA CYS A 50 -12.51 0.18 -18.29
C CYS A 50 -12.09 1.44 -19.05
N THR A 51 -13.00 2.38 -19.25
CA THR A 51 -12.71 3.62 -19.96
C THR A 51 -12.34 4.68 -18.91
N PRO A 52 -11.15 4.67 -18.24
CA PRO A 52 -10.70 5.83 -17.50
C PRO A 52 -10.08 6.86 -18.44
N GLU A 53 -9.57 6.44 -19.61
CA GLU A 53 -8.77 7.29 -20.49
C GLU A 53 -9.57 8.47 -21.04
N LEU A 54 -10.87 8.27 -21.35
CA LEU A 54 -11.65 9.32 -22.01
C LEU A 54 -11.96 10.51 -21.09
N LEU A 55 -12.07 10.33 -19.77
CA LEU A 55 -12.35 11.43 -18.83
C LEU A 55 -11.10 11.99 -18.20
N GLU A 56 -10.09 11.14 -17.97
CA GLU A 56 -8.78 11.61 -17.54
C GLU A 56 -8.28 12.66 -18.56
N ASP A 57 -8.32 12.40 -19.87
CA ASP A 57 -7.79 13.34 -20.87
C ASP A 57 -8.62 14.61 -21.14
N LYS A 58 -9.80 14.73 -20.53
CA LYS A 58 -10.71 15.87 -20.78
C LYS A 58 -10.55 17.01 -19.79
N SER A 59 -10.16 16.74 -18.53
CA SER A 59 -10.05 17.76 -17.49
C SER A 59 -8.82 17.55 -16.61
N SER A 60 -8.00 18.59 -16.47
CA SER A 60 -6.85 18.60 -15.56
C SER A 60 -7.29 18.49 -14.09
N ALA A 61 -8.39 19.14 -13.71
CA ALA A 61 -8.96 19.07 -12.37
C ALA A 61 -9.41 17.64 -12.01
N TYR A 62 -10.03 16.93 -12.97
CA TYR A 62 -10.41 15.53 -12.78
C TYR A 62 -9.19 14.62 -12.57
N LYS A 63 -8.10 14.80 -13.35
CA LYS A 63 -6.83 14.05 -13.14
C LYS A 63 -6.28 14.25 -11.73
N GLU A 64 -6.28 15.48 -11.22
CA GLU A 64 -5.82 15.79 -9.85
C GLU A 64 -6.71 15.14 -8.79
N LEU A 65 -8.04 15.19 -8.96
CA LEU A 65 -9.01 14.56 -8.06
C LEU A 65 -8.77 13.05 -7.97
N VAL A 66 -8.67 12.39 -9.11
CA VAL A 66 -8.41 10.94 -9.19
C VAL A 66 -7.09 10.59 -8.51
N THR A 67 -6.05 11.40 -8.68
CA THR A 67 -4.75 11.19 -8.02
C THR A 67 -4.88 11.22 -6.49
N LYS A 68 -5.60 12.19 -5.93
CA LYS A 68 -5.86 12.28 -4.48
C LYS A 68 -6.66 11.08 -3.97
N LEU A 69 -7.72 10.68 -4.67
CA LEU A 69 -8.53 9.52 -4.29
C LEU A 69 -7.75 8.20 -4.39
N LYS A 70 -6.90 8.05 -5.41
CA LYS A 70 -5.98 6.91 -5.54
C LYS A 70 -5.05 6.83 -4.33
N LEU A 71 -4.51 7.96 -3.86
CA LEU A 71 -3.67 8.00 -2.65
C LEU A 71 -4.43 7.50 -1.41
N VAL A 72 -5.63 8.02 -1.14
CA VAL A 72 -6.48 7.57 -0.03
C VAL A 72 -6.78 6.07 -0.13
N THR A 73 -7.03 5.58 -1.34
CA THR A 73 -7.27 4.15 -1.60
C THR A 73 -6.05 3.30 -1.26
N GLN A 74 -4.83 3.73 -1.61
CA GLN A 74 -3.62 2.98 -1.28
C GLN A 74 -3.37 2.94 0.24
N LEU A 75 -3.66 4.04 0.95
CA LEU A 75 -3.55 4.05 2.42
C LEU A 75 -4.55 3.08 3.07
N ARG A 76 -5.80 3.05 2.59
CA ARG A 76 -6.82 2.07 3.05
C ARG A 76 -6.41 0.63 2.75
N ARG A 77 -5.75 0.37 1.61
CA ARG A 77 -5.21 -0.96 1.28
C ARG A 77 -4.10 -1.38 2.24
N ALA A 78 -3.22 -0.45 2.62
CA ALA A 78 -2.18 -0.73 3.61
C ALA A 78 -2.79 -1.01 5.00
N GLU A 79 -3.79 -0.23 5.42
CA GLU A 79 -4.56 -0.47 6.65
C GLU A 79 -5.19 -1.87 6.65
N ALA A 80 -5.79 -2.29 5.53
CA ALA A 80 -6.39 -3.62 5.40
C ALA A 80 -5.38 -4.77 5.54
N VAL A 81 -4.14 -4.59 5.09
CA VAL A 81 -3.07 -5.60 5.30
C VAL A 81 -2.70 -5.69 6.78
N LEU A 82 -2.59 -4.55 7.48
CA LEU A 82 -2.32 -4.54 8.92
C LEU A 82 -3.46 -5.16 9.73
N ASP A 83 -4.70 -4.92 9.30
CA ASP A 83 -5.89 -5.50 9.92
C ASP A 83 -6.00 -7.01 9.64
N TYR A 84 -5.60 -7.47 8.46
CA TYR A 84 -5.50 -8.90 8.20
C TYR A 84 -4.39 -9.55 9.05
N ASP A 85 -3.20 -8.96 9.08
CA ASP A 85 -2.05 -9.51 9.80
C ASP A 85 -2.34 -9.70 11.31
N ARG A 86 -3.11 -8.78 11.91
CA ARG A 86 -3.49 -8.90 13.34
C ARG A 86 -4.41 -10.08 13.64
N THR A 87 -5.09 -10.63 12.63
CA THR A 87 -6.03 -11.75 12.81
C THR A 87 -5.34 -13.11 12.74
N ILE A 88 -4.19 -13.24 12.06
CA ILE A 88 -3.56 -14.53 11.80
C ILE A 88 -2.17 -14.66 12.42
N PHE A 89 -1.30 -13.66 12.25
CA PHE A 89 0.12 -13.78 12.58
C PHE A 89 0.52 -13.06 13.87
N MET A 90 -0.29 -12.11 14.33
CA MET A 90 0.07 -11.26 15.46
C MET A 90 -0.10 -11.98 16.80
N PRO A 91 0.92 -11.97 17.68
CA PRO A 91 0.79 -12.47 19.05
C PRO A 91 -0.04 -11.51 19.92
N GLU A 92 -0.71 -12.04 20.94
CA GLU A 92 -1.60 -11.27 21.82
C GLU A 92 -0.91 -10.08 22.51
N GLN A 93 0.37 -10.23 22.87
CA GLN A 93 1.17 -9.21 23.52
C GLN A 93 1.45 -7.98 22.63
N ALA A 94 1.27 -8.10 21.30
CA ALA A 94 1.50 -7.01 20.35
C ALA A 94 0.20 -6.22 20.01
N ALA A 95 -0.91 -6.52 20.68
CA ALA A 95 -2.21 -5.90 20.38
C ALA A 95 -2.23 -4.38 20.57
N GLU A 96 -1.54 -3.87 21.59
CA GLU A 96 -1.47 -2.43 21.88
C GLU A 96 -0.74 -1.67 20.76
N GLU A 97 0.48 -2.11 20.43
CA GLU A 97 1.29 -1.53 19.35
C GLU A 97 0.56 -1.57 17.99
N ARG A 98 -0.14 -2.66 17.69
CA ARG A 98 -0.96 -2.75 16.47
C ARG A 98 -2.14 -1.79 16.50
N GLY A 99 -2.77 -1.60 17.66
CA GLY A 99 -3.82 -0.61 17.84
C GLY A 99 -3.33 0.80 17.54
N LEU A 100 -2.14 1.16 18.01
CA LEU A 100 -1.50 2.45 17.75
C LEU A 100 -1.19 2.63 16.25
N GLN A 101 -0.68 1.59 15.58
CA GLN A 101 -0.42 1.63 14.14
C GLN A 101 -1.70 1.88 13.33
N LEU A 102 -2.80 1.18 13.66
CA LEU A 102 -4.09 1.37 13.00
C LEU A 102 -4.70 2.75 13.30
N ALA A 103 -4.57 3.24 14.53
CA ALA A 103 -5.03 4.58 14.90
C ALA A 103 -4.29 5.68 14.11
N ALA A 104 -2.96 5.57 14.00
CA ALA A 104 -2.16 6.49 13.20
C ALA A 104 -2.53 6.43 11.71
N MET A 105 -2.78 5.24 11.16
CA MET A 105 -3.27 5.10 9.78
C MET A 105 -4.63 5.76 9.61
N ALA A 106 -5.57 5.55 10.53
CA ALA A 106 -6.90 6.12 10.47
C ALA A 106 -6.88 7.65 10.53
N GLU A 107 -6.01 8.24 11.36
CA GLU A 107 -5.80 9.70 11.44
C GLU A 107 -5.34 10.27 10.10
N VAL A 108 -4.28 9.71 9.53
CA VAL A 108 -3.73 10.16 8.23
C VAL A 108 -4.76 9.99 7.12
N ILE A 109 -5.46 8.85 7.08
CA ILE A 109 -6.47 8.63 6.04
C ILE A 109 -7.62 9.62 6.19
N HIS A 110 -8.08 9.89 7.40
CA HIS A 110 -9.12 10.87 7.66
C HIS A 110 -8.69 12.25 7.16
N GLU A 111 -7.51 12.72 7.56
CA GLU A 111 -6.95 14.01 7.14
C GLU A 111 -6.91 14.14 5.61
N LYS A 112 -6.41 13.12 4.90
CA LYS A 112 -6.34 13.14 3.43
C LYS A 112 -7.70 13.04 2.75
N ALA A 113 -8.65 12.31 3.34
CA ALA A 113 -9.99 12.16 2.79
C ALA A 113 -10.85 13.42 2.99
N THR A 114 -10.61 14.19 4.07
CA THR A 114 -11.35 15.43 4.38
C THR A 114 -10.64 16.70 3.92
N ASP A 115 -9.63 16.59 3.06
CA ASP A 115 -8.94 17.75 2.50
C ASP A 115 -9.92 18.62 1.69
N LYS A 116 -10.04 19.91 2.04
CA LYS A 116 -10.92 20.88 1.37
C LYS A 116 -10.69 20.93 -0.14
N LYS A 117 -9.46 20.69 -0.58
CA LYS A 117 -9.09 20.66 -2.00
C LYS A 117 -9.84 19.58 -2.78
N ILE A 118 -10.26 18.48 -2.15
CA ILE A 118 -11.08 17.46 -2.82
C ILE A 118 -12.43 18.04 -3.24
N GLY A 119 -13.08 18.84 -2.38
CA GLY A 119 -14.34 19.51 -2.70
C GLY A 119 -14.19 20.52 -3.85
N GLU A 120 -13.15 21.35 -3.79
CA GLU A 120 -12.83 22.32 -4.85
C GLU A 120 -12.58 21.63 -6.21
N LEU A 121 -11.85 20.50 -6.21
CA LEU A 121 -11.58 19.73 -7.41
C LEU A 121 -12.84 19.07 -7.98
N ILE A 122 -13.78 18.63 -7.13
CA ILE A 122 -15.08 18.12 -7.57
C ILE A 122 -15.85 19.23 -8.28
N GLU A 123 -15.99 20.40 -7.66
CA GLU A 123 -16.68 21.55 -8.27
C GLU A 123 -16.03 22.00 -9.57
N ALA A 124 -14.69 22.00 -9.64
CA ALA A 124 -13.95 22.33 -10.86
C ALA A 124 -14.20 21.29 -11.96
N SER A 125 -14.09 20.00 -11.65
CA SER A 125 -14.32 18.92 -12.63
C SER A 125 -15.74 18.90 -13.18
N LEU A 126 -16.73 19.33 -12.39
CA LEU A 126 -18.12 19.48 -12.83
C LEU A 126 -18.33 20.64 -13.81
N LYS A 127 -17.50 21.69 -13.73
CA LYS A 127 -17.57 22.85 -14.65
C LYS A 127 -16.88 22.58 -15.99
N ASP A 128 -15.92 21.66 -16.00
CA ASP A 128 -15.16 21.29 -17.19
C ASP A 128 -15.92 20.30 -18.11
N LEU A 129 -17.02 19.71 -17.62
CA LEU A 129 -17.90 18.76 -18.33
C LEU A 129 -19.09 19.45 -18.98
#